data_AF-A0A3D3MJ16-F1
#
_entry.id   AF-A0A3D3MJ16-F1
#
_cell.length_a   1.000
_cell.length_b   1.000
_cell.length_c   1.000
_cell.angle_alpha   90.00
_cell.angle_beta   90.00
_cell.angle_gamma   90.00
#
_symmetry.space_group_name_H-M   'P 1'
#
loop_
_entity.id
_entity.type
_entity.pdbx_description
1 polymer ?
#
loop_
_entity_poly.entity_id
_entity_poly.type
_entity_poly.pdbx_seq_one_letter_code
_entity_poly.pdbx_strand_id
1 'polypeptide(L)'
;MVNLTENGSIKIGVRKTKLMDKTYNINQIDAVFDLLVSDSPYLKKSWTEYYNKEYKDNRERLLYFDMMAISAFVIKLFQKKKSKDLQSFFDKVEIVLKDADSEVKNLILAGLIEGIQQICQYENIDMRYEFDPWLSPLTKKNWDEITGFFTFD
;
A
#
# COMPACT_ATOMS: atom_id res chain seq x y z
N MET A 1 25.19 9.38 39.10
CA MET A 1 25.02 9.52 40.56
C MET A 1 23.74 8.82 40.94
N VAL A 2 23.83 7.79 41.79
CA VAL A 2 22.70 6.97 42.27
C VAL A 2 22.33 7.49 43.65
N ASN A 3 21.07 7.89 43.85
CA ASN A 3 20.54 8.15 45.19
C ASN A 3 19.78 6.91 45.65
N LEU A 4 20.20 6.35 46.79
CA LEU A 4 19.51 5.29 47.51
C LEU A 4 18.55 5.92 48.52
N THR A 5 17.32 5.43 48.58
CA THR A 5 16.41 5.68 49.70
C THR A 5 16.11 4.37 50.41
N GLU A 6 16.14 4.40 51.74
CA GLU A 6 15.79 3.33 52.67
C GLU A 6 14.32 2.96 52.54
N ASN A 7 14.02 2.00 51.65
CA ASN A 7 12.89 1.04 51.71
C ASN A 7 12.80 0.29 50.37
N GLY A 8 13.56 -0.80 50.26
CA GLY A 8 13.18 -2.06 49.60
C GLY A 8 12.37 -2.07 48.29
N SER A 9 12.55 -1.16 47.34
CA SER A 9 11.95 -1.30 46.00
C SER A 9 12.77 -0.60 44.92
N ILE A 10 13.41 -1.40 44.05
CA ILE A 10 14.06 -0.91 42.83
C ILE A 10 12.94 -0.47 41.87
N LYS A 11 12.68 0.83 41.74
CA LYS A 11 11.92 1.36 40.61
C LYS A 11 12.84 1.30 39.38
N ILE A 12 12.80 0.18 38.66
CA ILE A 12 13.33 0.13 37.30
C ILE A 12 12.43 1.06 36.48
N GLY A 13 12.87 2.30 36.32
CA GLY A 13 12.33 3.19 35.31
C GLY A 13 12.63 2.55 33.97
N VAL A 14 11.71 1.72 33.47
CA VAL A 14 11.68 1.34 32.06
C VAL A 14 11.53 2.65 31.33
N ARG A 15 12.65 3.20 30.83
CA ARG A 15 12.59 4.16 29.74
C ARG A 15 11.79 3.45 28.66
N LYS A 16 10.51 3.81 28.51
CA LYS A 16 9.80 3.55 27.27
C LYS A 16 10.67 4.19 26.20
N THR A 17 11.49 3.37 25.55
CA THR A 17 12.11 3.75 24.29
C THR A 17 10.95 4.18 23.44
N LYS A 18 10.85 5.49 23.17
CA LYS A 18 9.87 6.05 22.26
C LYS A 18 10.02 5.19 21.01
N LEU A 19 9.05 4.31 20.74
CA LEU A 19 8.94 3.63 19.47
C LEU A 19 9.05 4.76 18.47
N MET A 20 10.13 4.81 17.69
CA MET A 20 10.18 5.69 16.54
C MET A 20 8.94 5.30 15.75
N ASP A 21 7.99 6.23 15.59
CA ASP A 21 6.80 6.04 14.76
C ASP A 21 7.30 5.60 13.39
N LYS A 22 7.32 4.29 13.15
CA LYS A 22 7.45 3.76 11.81
C LYS A 22 6.08 3.97 11.24
N THR A 23 5.95 5.06 10.50
CA THR A 23 4.70 5.41 9.86
C THR A 23 5.08 6.00 8.51
N TYR A 24 4.81 5.27 7.43
CA TYR A 24 4.94 5.78 6.08
C TYR A 24 4.13 7.07 5.98
N ASN A 25 4.83 8.15 5.70
CA ASN A 25 4.24 9.46 5.46
C ASN A 25 4.59 9.95 4.06
N ILE A 26 4.01 11.08 3.66
CA ILE A 26 4.15 11.61 2.30
C ILE A 26 5.61 11.88 1.90
N ASN A 27 6.50 12.20 2.85
CA ASN A 27 7.93 12.40 2.56
C ASN A 27 8.66 11.10 2.21
N GLN A 28 8.02 9.94 2.44
CA GLN A 28 8.53 8.61 2.13
C GLN A 28 7.80 7.98 0.94
N ILE A 29 7.05 8.78 0.16
CA ILE A 29 6.18 8.23 -0.87
C ILE A 29 6.94 7.43 -1.94
N ASP A 30 8.17 7.84 -2.28
CA ASP A 30 9.03 7.06 -3.18
C ASP A 30 9.37 5.68 -2.64
N ALA A 31 9.63 5.58 -1.33
CA ALA A 31 9.87 4.28 -0.70
C ALA A 31 8.60 3.41 -0.72
N VAL A 32 7.40 4.01 -0.65
CA VAL A 32 6.13 3.29 -0.80
C VAL A 32 6.00 2.75 -2.23
N PHE A 33 6.23 3.58 -3.24
CA PHE A 33 6.18 3.14 -4.65
C PHE A 33 7.20 2.02 -4.93
N ASP A 34 8.45 2.19 -4.49
CA ASP A 34 9.50 1.20 -4.64
C ASP A 34 9.15 -0.12 -3.95
N LEU A 35 8.59 -0.04 -2.73
CA LEU A 35 8.13 -1.20 -1.99
C LEU A 35 7.06 -1.96 -2.78
N LEU A 36 6.01 -1.27 -3.23
CA LEU A 36 4.89 -1.89 -3.95
C LEU A 36 5.36 -2.69 -5.17
N VAL A 37 6.35 -2.19 -5.91
CA VAL A 37 6.82 -2.83 -7.15
C VAL A 37 8.01 -3.78 -6.96
N SER A 38 8.57 -3.92 -5.75
CA SER A 38 9.91 -4.47 -5.54
C SER A 38 10.11 -5.93 -5.97
N ASP A 39 9.09 -6.77 -5.85
CA ASP A 39 9.23 -8.24 -5.99
C ASP A 39 8.69 -8.77 -7.32
N SER A 40 8.12 -7.90 -8.16
CA SER A 40 7.73 -8.26 -9.52
C SER A 40 8.66 -7.56 -10.51
N PRO A 41 9.50 -8.30 -11.25
CA PRO A 41 10.31 -7.73 -12.32
C PRO A 41 9.46 -6.98 -13.35
N TYR A 42 8.23 -7.42 -13.58
CA TYR A 42 7.28 -6.76 -14.46
C TYR A 42 6.85 -5.39 -13.89
N LEU A 43 6.34 -5.35 -12.67
CA LEU A 43 5.90 -4.09 -12.06
C LEU A 43 7.05 -3.09 -11.95
N LYS A 44 8.23 -3.54 -11.51
CA LYS A 44 9.43 -2.69 -11.41
C LYS A 44 9.82 -2.07 -12.75
N LYS A 45 9.80 -2.89 -13.81
CA LYS A 45 10.09 -2.42 -15.17
C LYS A 45 9.04 -1.42 -15.64
N SER A 46 7.75 -1.75 -15.53
CA SER A 46 6.65 -0.88 -15.97
C SER A 46 6.63 0.45 -15.20
N TRP A 47 6.87 0.42 -13.90
CA TRP A 47 7.01 1.63 -13.08
C TRP A 47 8.17 2.50 -13.53
N THR A 48 9.35 1.92 -13.75
CA THR A 48 10.54 2.66 -14.21
C THR A 48 10.31 3.30 -15.58
N GLU A 49 9.70 2.56 -16.52
CA GLU A 49 9.38 3.07 -17.85
C GLU A 49 8.36 4.21 -17.79
N TYR A 50 7.32 4.06 -16.97
CA TYR A 50 6.34 5.10 -16.74
C TYR A 50 6.97 6.36 -16.14
N TYR A 51 7.73 6.22 -15.05
CA TYR A 51 8.34 7.35 -14.34
C TYR A 51 9.29 8.14 -15.25
N ASN A 52 10.17 7.43 -15.98
CA ASN A 52 11.11 8.05 -16.91
C ASN A 52 10.42 8.78 -18.07
N LYS A 53 9.27 8.27 -18.52
CA LYS A 53 8.48 8.90 -19.58
C LYS A 53 7.72 10.12 -19.05
N GLU A 54 7.04 9.98 -17.92
CA GLU A 54 6.15 11.02 -17.40
C GLU A 54 6.95 12.22 -16.87
N TYR A 55 8.06 11.96 -16.19
CA TYR A 55 8.83 13.00 -15.50
C TYR A 55 10.12 13.41 -16.21
N LYS A 56 10.28 13.05 -17.49
CA LYS A 56 11.44 13.43 -18.31
C LYS A 56 11.72 14.95 -18.32
N ASP A 57 10.66 15.74 -18.34
CA ASP A 57 10.71 17.20 -18.48
C ASP A 57 10.53 17.93 -17.14
N ASN A 58 10.82 17.26 -16.01
CA ASN A 58 10.63 17.80 -14.65
C ASN A 58 9.21 18.34 -14.38
N ARG A 59 8.21 17.68 -14.96
CA ARG A 59 6.80 17.98 -14.68
C ARG A 59 6.50 17.77 -13.20
N GLU A 60 5.58 18.57 -12.66
CA GLU A 60 5.08 18.37 -11.30
C GLU A 60 4.50 16.97 -11.17
N ARG A 61 4.82 16.32 -10.04
CA ARG A 61 4.41 14.95 -9.77
C ARG A 61 2.99 14.90 -9.26
N LEU A 62 2.16 14.08 -9.89
CA LEU A 62 0.77 13.87 -9.49
C LEU A 62 0.60 12.46 -8.92
N LEU A 63 0.70 12.34 -7.59
CA LEU A 63 0.78 11.05 -6.89
C LEU A 63 -0.42 10.12 -7.15
N TYR A 64 -1.61 10.66 -7.35
CA TYR A 64 -2.79 9.86 -7.72
C TYR A 64 -2.64 9.26 -9.12
N PHE A 65 -2.05 9.97 -10.07
CA PHE A 65 -1.77 9.43 -11.42
C PHE A 65 -0.70 8.35 -11.38
N ASP A 66 0.31 8.50 -10.52
CA ASP A 66 1.32 7.48 -10.28
C ASP A 66 0.69 6.19 -9.74
N MET A 67 -0.21 6.29 -8.75
CA MET A 67 -0.93 5.13 -8.21
C MET A 67 -1.85 4.51 -9.27
N MET A 68 -2.57 5.31 -10.05
CA MET A 68 -3.39 4.81 -11.16
C MET A 68 -2.56 4.06 -12.21
N ALA A 69 -1.33 4.49 -12.49
CA ALA A 69 -0.42 3.77 -13.36
C ALA A 69 -0.07 2.39 -12.79
N ILE A 70 0.22 2.30 -11.48
CA ILE A 70 0.43 1.02 -10.80
C ILE A 70 -0.82 0.14 -10.84
N SER A 71 -2.01 0.69 -10.61
CA SER A 71 -3.28 -0.03 -10.75
C SER A 71 -3.39 -0.70 -12.12
N ALA A 72 -3.08 0.04 -13.19
CA ALA A 72 -3.09 -0.50 -14.56
C ALA A 72 -2.06 -1.62 -14.75
N PHE A 73 -0.86 -1.50 -14.18
CA PHE A 73 0.15 -2.57 -14.25
C PHE A 73 -0.28 -3.82 -13.49
N VAL A 74 -0.89 -3.67 -12.31
CA VAL A 74 -1.43 -4.80 -11.53
C VAL A 74 -2.53 -5.53 -12.28
N ILE A 75 -3.43 -4.81 -12.98
CA ILE A 75 -4.43 -5.44 -13.84
C ILE A 75 -3.79 -6.24 -14.98
N LYS A 76 -2.74 -5.71 -15.63
CA LYS A 76 -2.01 -6.47 -16.66
C LYS A 76 -1.29 -7.69 -16.08
N LEU A 77 -0.81 -7.61 -14.84
CA LEU A 77 -0.24 -8.75 -14.13
C LEU A 77 -1.30 -9.82 -13.83
N PHE A 78 -2.49 -9.39 -13.41
CA PHE A 78 -3.66 -10.25 -13.19
C PHE A 78 -4.10 -10.97 -14.46
N GLN A 79 -4.27 -10.26 -15.57
CA GLN A 79 -4.64 -10.85 -16.87
C GLN A 79 -3.60 -11.87 -17.36
N LYS A 80 -2.32 -11.73 -16.97
CA LYS A 80 -1.24 -12.69 -17.28
C LYS A 80 -1.18 -13.92 -16.35
N LYS A 81 -2.12 -14.04 -15.41
CA LYS A 81 -2.22 -15.15 -14.43
C LYS A 81 -0.95 -15.36 -13.60
N LYS A 82 -0.24 -14.28 -13.26
CA LYS A 82 0.99 -14.33 -12.44
C LYS A 82 0.66 -14.25 -10.94
N SER A 83 0.16 -15.35 -10.40
CA SER A 83 -0.41 -15.42 -9.04
C SER A 83 0.56 -15.08 -7.90
N LYS A 84 1.84 -15.43 -8.00
CA LYS A 84 2.84 -15.13 -6.95
C LYS A 84 3.18 -13.65 -6.85
N ASP A 85 3.35 -12.99 -7.99
CA ASP A 85 3.64 -11.56 -8.05
C ASP A 85 2.44 -10.75 -7.52
N LEU A 86 1.21 -11.18 -7.83
CA LEU A 86 -0.01 -10.57 -7.27
C LEU A 86 -0.08 -10.73 -5.75
N GLN A 87 0.20 -11.93 -5.21
CA GLN A 87 0.22 -12.14 -3.77
C GLN A 87 1.21 -11.18 -3.09
N SER A 88 2.46 -11.15 -3.57
CA SER A 88 3.49 -10.28 -3.00
C SER A 88 3.08 -8.80 -3.07
N PHE A 89 2.48 -8.36 -4.19
CA PHE A 89 1.98 -7.00 -4.33
C PHE A 89 0.97 -6.65 -3.23
N PHE A 90 -0.07 -7.47 -3.06
CA PHE A 90 -1.10 -7.20 -2.05
C PHE A 90 -0.60 -7.38 -0.61
N ASP A 91 0.39 -8.24 -0.36
CA ASP A 91 1.06 -8.33 0.95
C ASP A 91 1.74 -7.00 1.32
N LYS A 92 2.32 -6.29 0.34
CA LYS A 92 2.91 -4.96 0.58
C LYS A 92 1.86 -3.87 0.76
N VAL A 93 0.77 -3.93 0.01
CA VAL A 93 -0.37 -3.03 0.22
C VAL A 93 -0.86 -3.16 1.68
N GLU A 94 -1.00 -4.38 2.18
CA GLU A 94 -1.36 -4.65 3.58
C GLU A 94 -0.35 -4.06 4.58
N ILE A 95 0.95 -4.21 4.32
CA ILE A 95 2.02 -3.64 5.15
C ILE A 95 1.90 -2.12 5.20
N VAL A 96 1.75 -1.47 4.05
CA VAL A 96 1.63 -0.01 3.97
C VAL A 96 0.37 0.46 4.69
N LEU A 97 -0.79 -0.18 4.45
CA LEU A 97 -2.04 0.20 5.11
C LEU A 97 -1.98 0.07 6.64
N LYS A 98 -1.23 -0.90 7.18
CA LYS A 98 -1.05 -1.04 8.64
C LYS A 98 -0.20 0.07 9.23
N ASP A 99 0.84 0.49 8.51
CA ASP A 99 1.94 1.29 9.04
C ASP A 99 2.07 2.65 8.33
N ALA A 100 0.98 3.21 7.80
CA ALA A 100 0.97 4.51 7.11
C ALA A 100 0.12 5.56 7.84
N ASP A 101 0.44 6.83 7.62
CA ASP A 101 -0.38 7.96 8.06
C ASP A 101 -1.66 8.07 7.22
N SER A 102 -2.54 9.00 7.58
CA SER A 102 -3.82 9.17 6.89
C SER A 102 -3.66 9.56 5.42
N GLU A 103 -2.62 10.32 5.07
CA GLU A 103 -2.41 10.81 3.71
C GLU A 103 -1.98 9.67 2.78
N VAL A 104 -0.96 8.90 3.19
CA VAL A 104 -0.50 7.72 2.44
C VAL A 104 -1.58 6.65 2.40
N LYS A 105 -2.33 6.42 3.49
CA LYS A 105 -3.48 5.51 3.48
C LYS A 105 -4.51 5.94 2.44
N ASN A 106 -4.89 7.21 2.42
CA ASN A 106 -5.86 7.71 1.44
C ASN A 106 -5.37 7.52 0.00
N LEU A 107 -4.07 7.74 -0.24
CA LEU A 107 -3.47 7.52 -1.55
C LEU A 107 -3.49 6.04 -1.98
N ILE A 108 -3.26 5.10 -1.06
CA ILE A 108 -3.41 3.66 -1.33
C ILE A 108 -4.88 3.31 -1.61
N LEU A 109 -5.82 3.84 -0.83
CA LEU A 109 -7.24 3.49 -0.98
C LEU A 109 -7.83 4.09 -2.28
N ALA A 110 -7.77 5.41 -2.43
CA ALA A 110 -8.38 6.10 -3.56
C ALA A 110 -7.52 6.10 -4.84
N GLY A 111 -6.19 6.09 -4.70
CA GLY A 111 -5.29 6.06 -5.88
C GLY A 111 -5.07 4.65 -6.43
N LEU A 112 -4.92 3.66 -5.55
CA LEU A 112 -4.58 2.30 -5.95
C LEU A 112 -5.79 1.36 -5.92
N ILE A 113 -6.45 1.16 -4.78
CA ILE A 113 -7.53 0.18 -4.67
C ILE A 113 -8.73 0.56 -5.54
N GLU A 114 -9.23 1.78 -5.41
CA GLU A 114 -10.32 2.29 -6.27
C GLU A 114 -9.89 2.29 -7.75
N GLY A 115 -8.63 2.62 -8.04
CA GLY A 115 -8.09 2.57 -9.40
C GLY A 115 -8.12 1.17 -10.02
N ILE A 116 -7.75 0.13 -9.26
CA ILE A 116 -7.84 -1.27 -9.71
C ILE A 116 -9.30 -1.62 -10.01
N GLN A 117 -10.21 -1.29 -9.08
CA GLN A 117 -11.65 -1.58 -9.23
C GLN A 117 -12.27 -0.87 -10.44
N GLN A 118 -11.91 0.39 -10.65
CA GLN A 118 -12.36 1.17 -11.80
C GLN A 118 -11.90 0.53 -13.11
N ILE A 119 -10.64 0.08 -13.19
CA ILE A 119 -10.12 -0.58 -14.39
C ILE A 119 -10.81 -1.94 -14.60
N CYS A 120 -11.09 -2.70 -13.53
CA CYS A 120 -11.87 -3.94 -13.63
C CYS A 120 -13.24 -3.72 -14.29
N GLN A 121 -13.95 -2.65 -13.91
CA GLN A 121 -15.24 -2.29 -14.52
C GLN A 121 -15.09 -2.04 -16.03
N TYR A 122 -14.06 -1.31 -16.46
CA TYR A 122 -13.81 -1.05 -17.89
C TYR A 122 -13.37 -2.29 -18.68
N GLU A 123 -12.63 -3.21 -18.05
CA GLU A 123 -12.09 -4.42 -18.67
C GLU A 123 -13.02 -5.64 -18.53
N ASN A 124 -14.24 -5.46 -17.99
CA ASN A 124 -15.22 -6.52 -17.72
C ASN A 124 -14.67 -7.68 -16.85
N ILE A 125 -13.86 -7.35 -15.84
CA ILE A 125 -13.33 -8.29 -14.85
C ILE A 125 -14.28 -8.35 -13.66
N ASP A 126 -14.70 -9.55 -13.22
CA ASP A 126 -15.59 -9.71 -12.07
C ASP A 126 -14.82 -9.55 -10.75
N MET A 127 -14.68 -8.29 -10.33
CA MET A 127 -13.90 -7.91 -9.15
C MET A 127 -14.53 -8.33 -7.80
N ARG A 128 -15.73 -8.94 -7.79
CA ARG A 128 -16.40 -9.37 -6.54
C ARG A 128 -15.60 -10.42 -5.78
N TYR A 129 -15.00 -11.36 -6.51
CA TYR A 129 -14.31 -12.51 -5.92
C TYR A 129 -12.99 -12.85 -6.61
N GLU A 130 -12.71 -12.30 -7.79
CA GLU A 130 -11.51 -12.69 -8.54
C GLU A 130 -10.21 -12.30 -7.83
N PHE A 131 -10.23 -11.28 -6.96
CA PHE A 131 -9.06 -10.82 -6.21
C PHE A 131 -8.92 -11.43 -4.81
N ASP A 132 -9.99 -12.01 -4.25
CA ASP A 132 -10.05 -12.56 -2.89
C ASP A 132 -8.85 -13.43 -2.49
N PRO A 133 -8.30 -14.31 -3.37
CA PRO A 133 -7.17 -15.15 -3.00
C PRO A 133 -5.90 -14.39 -2.58
N TRP A 134 -5.76 -13.10 -2.96
CA TRP A 134 -4.57 -12.30 -2.69
C TRP A 134 -4.77 -11.22 -1.62
N LEU A 135 -6.02 -10.91 -1.26
CA LEU A 135 -6.31 -9.82 -0.34
C LEU A 135 -6.15 -10.27 1.12
N SER A 136 -5.14 -9.73 1.78
CA SER A 136 -4.99 -9.84 3.23
C SER A 136 -6.13 -9.12 3.99
N PRO A 137 -6.38 -9.41 5.28
CA PRO A 137 -7.61 -8.98 5.97
C PRO A 137 -7.90 -7.48 5.96
N LEU A 138 -6.91 -6.61 6.20
CA LEU A 138 -7.14 -5.16 6.17
C LEU A 138 -7.41 -4.67 4.75
N THR A 139 -6.64 -5.18 3.79
CA THR A 139 -6.81 -4.86 2.37
C THR A 139 -8.18 -5.32 1.86
N LYS A 140 -8.61 -6.54 2.21
CA LYS A 140 -9.93 -7.08 1.88
C LYS A 140 -11.07 -6.25 2.46
N LYS A 141 -10.96 -5.89 3.75
CA LYS A 141 -11.94 -5.01 4.40
C LYS A 141 -12.13 -3.71 3.61
N ASN A 142 -11.02 -3.02 3.28
CA ASN A 142 -11.11 -1.76 2.54
C ASN A 142 -11.58 -1.97 1.09
N TRP A 143 -11.17 -3.06 0.43
CA TRP A 143 -11.64 -3.42 -0.90
C TRP A 143 -13.17 -3.52 -0.93
N ASP A 144 -13.75 -4.23 0.03
CA ASP A 144 -15.20 -4.43 0.11
C ASP A 144 -15.96 -3.16 0.51
N GLU A 145 -15.37 -2.33 1.37
CA GLU A 145 -15.94 -1.03 1.74
C GLU A 145 -16.00 -0.06 0.55
N ILE A 146 -14.97 -0.01 -0.30
CA ILE A 146 -14.90 0.89 -1.46
C ILE A 146 -15.87 0.44 -2.57
N THR A 147 -15.97 -0.87 -2.82
CA THR A 147 -16.87 -1.39 -3.87
C THR A 147 -18.35 -1.20 -3.56
N GLY A 148 -18.71 -0.95 -2.29
CA GLY A 148 -20.10 -0.87 -1.86
C GLY A 148 -20.87 -2.19 -2.03
N PHE A 149 -20.18 -3.33 -2.19
CA PHE A 149 -20.83 -4.65 -2.27
C PHE A 149 -21.56 -5.05 -0.97
N PHE A 150 -21.35 -4.30 0.12
CA PHE A 150 -22.25 -4.30 1.26
C PHE A 150 -23.34 -3.24 1.09
N THR A 151 -24.39 -3.58 0.34
CA THR A 151 -25.73 -3.07 0.69
C THR A 151 -26.18 -3.87 1.90
N PHE A 152 -26.43 -3.18 3.03
CA PHE A 152 -27.13 -3.80 4.15
C PHE A 152 -28.47 -4.34 3.64
N ASP A 153 -28.73 -5.63 3.88
CA ASP A 153 -30.08 -6.21 3.86
C ASP A 153 -30.93 -5.61 4.98
#